data_AF-A0A483P3I7-F1
#
_entry.id   AF-A0A483P3I7-F1
#
_cell.length_a   1.000
_cell.length_b   1.000
_cell.length_c   1.000
_cell.angle_alpha   90.00
_cell.angle_beta   90.00
_cell.angle_gamma   90.00
#
_symmetry.space_group_name_H-M   'P 1'
#
loop_
_entity.id
_entity.type
_entity.pdbx_description
1 polymer ?
#
loop_
_entity_poly.entity_id
_entity_poly.type
_entity_poly.pdbx_seq_one_letter_code
_entity_poly.pdbx_strand_id
1 'polypeptide(L)'
;MRKFLIGFFIFFSGIAAGQSNLEDFNHSPKWVDSAGQINPDPGLMKYFQSMKFVCHNASGFTPEENKSAAKAFSELVQYTSEGDQIKGFWNSPEHKQKREGLLATAIKAGSWKAAYVNSVWAIKYPSVETPIEVASTKLHELVSRGIPIAAYKYASYLFGRDDETMYYLYAEAIKRGSPQAMSAVGGTIVVRVQELHPLGKQLLACAVGQGYAEAYDHLGLLADMEGRRVDAYRLWEKGINEGCEGCIKKMSNLAKVRHGYSADVPMMELMPELTRIKEFNENNFFYQLTELPDFYRRLPDELIFHLNDSELLSLLKLEKLSRAL
;
A
#
# COMPACT_ATOMS: atom_id res chain seq x y z
N MET A 1 -45.33 16.31 -44.71
CA MET A 1 -44.92 14.89 -44.84
C MET A 1 -43.68 14.79 -45.72
N ARG A 2 -42.51 14.57 -45.13
CA ARG A 2 -41.45 13.65 -45.62
C ARG A 2 -40.24 13.78 -44.67
N LYS A 3 -40.06 12.74 -43.86
CA LYS A 3 -38.91 12.51 -43.01
C LYS A 3 -37.69 12.26 -43.90
N PHE A 4 -36.59 12.98 -43.69
CA PHE A 4 -35.29 12.57 -44.20
C PHE A 4 -34.58 11.79 -43.09
N LEU A 5 -34.42 10.48 -43.30
CA LEU A 5 -33.52 9.62 -42.54
C LEU A 5 -32.08 10.04 -42.85
N ILE A 6 -31.34 10.48 -41.84
CA ILE A 6 -29.88 10.52 -41.86
C ILE A 6 -29.43 9.17 -41.31
N GLY A 7 -29.00 8.28 -42.20
CA GLY A 7 -28.34 7.04 -41.82
C GLY A 7 -26.95 7.35 -41.27
N PHE A 8 -26.76 7.11 -39.97
CA PHE A 8 -25.43 7.03 -39.37
C PHE A 8 -24.74 5.76 -39.87
N PHE A 9 -23.72 5.92 -40.70
CA PHE A 9 -22.73 4.87 -40.95
C PHE A 9 -21.89 4.71 -39.68
N ILE A 10 -22.17 3.66 -38.90
CA ILE A 10 -21.25 3.19 -37.86
C ILE A 10 -20.17 2.39 -38.57
N PHE A 11 -18.98 2.96 -38.67
CA PHE A 11 -17.76 2.22 -38.99
C PHE A 11 -17.45 1.28 -37.82
N PHE A 12 -17.98 0.06 -37.86
CA PHE A 12 -17.43 -1.07 -37.09
C PHE A 12 -16.08 -1.43 -37.72
N SER A 13 -15.01 -0.88 -37.15
CA SER A 13 -13.66 -1.39 -37.40
C SER A 13 -13.25 -2.25 -36.20
N GLY A 14 -13.13 -3.56 -36.46
CA GLY A 14 -12.48 -4.51 -35.58
C GLY A 14 -13.31 -5.02 -34.40
N ILE A 15 -14.24 -5.96 -34.65
CA ILE A 15 -14.52 -6.99 -33.63
C ILE A 15 -13.20 -7.74 -33.46
N ALA A 16 -12.51 -7.50 -32.34
CA ALA A 16 -11.36 -8.30 -31.95
C ALA A 16 -11.84 -9.73 -31.64
N ALA A 17 -11.94 -10.53 -32.69
CA ALA A 17 -12.05 -11.97 -32.60
C ALA A 17 -10.79 -12.50 -31.90
N GLY A 18 -10.98 -13.34 -30.88
CA GLY A 18 -9.93 -14.26 -30.42
C GLY A 18 -9.14 -13.87 -29.17
N GLN A 19 -9.79 -13.50 -28.06
CA GLN A 19 -9.15 -13.64 -26.74
C GLN A 19 -9.68 -14.93 -26.09
N SER A 20 -9.04 -16.05 -26.39
CA SER A 20 -9.44 -17.37 -25.89
C SER A 20 -8.58 -17.82 -24.71
N ASN A 21 -7.36 -17.28 -24.60
CA ASN A 21 -6.37 -17.60 -23.57
C ASN A 21 -6.06 -16.36 -22.69
N LEU A 22 -5.25 -16.56 -21.64
CA LEU A 22 -4.87 -15.50 -20.71
C LEU A 22 -3.94 -14.44 -21.34
N GLU A 23 -2.96 -14.88 -22.12
CA GLU A 23 -1.93 -13.99 -22.72
C GLU A 23 -2.57 -12.89 -23.55
N ASP A 24 -3.67 -13.20 -24.24
CA ASP A 24 -4.37 -12.22 -25.06
C ASP A 24 -4.81 -10.98 -24.24
N PHE A 25 -5.12 -11.15 -22.95
CA PHE A 25 -5.55 -10.06 -22.06
C PHE A 25 -4.42 -9.13 -21.61
N ASN A 26 -3.16 -9.47 -21.89
CA ASN A 26 -2.02 -8.57 -21.66
C ASN A 26 -1.82 -7.53 -22.77
N HIS A 27 -2.64 -7.57 -23.82
CA HIS A 27 -2.63 -6.63 -24.93
C HIS A 27 -3.98 -5.89 -25.05
N SER A 28 -4.70 -5.76 -23.94
CA SER A 28 -5.98 -5.05 -23.91
C SER A 28 -5.79 -3.55 -24.20
N PRO A 29 -6.79 -2.86 -24.75
CA PRO A 29 -6.72 -1.41 -24.90
C PRO A 29 -6.40 -0.74 -23.57
N LYS A 30 -5.44 0.18 -23.61
CA LYS A 30 -5.13 1.08 -22.51
C LYS A 30 -6.38 1.89 -22.17
N TRP A 31 -6.72 1.98 -20.89
CA TRP A 31 -7.84 2.81 -20.43
C TRP A 31 -7.38 4.08 -19.71
N VAL A 32 -6.10 4.40 -19.84
CA VAL A 32 -5.44 5.56 -19.23
C VAL A 32 -6.18 6.88 -19.57
N ASP A 33 -6.84 6.93 -20.73
CA ASP A 33 -7.53 8.13 -21.23
C ASP A 33 -8.81 8.51 -20.47
N SER A 34 -9.43 7.61 -19.69
CA SER A 34 -10.60 7.97 -18.86
C SER A 34 -10.22 8.59 -17.51
N ALA A 35 -8.95 8.52 -17.11
CA ALA A 35 -8.38 9.17 -15.91
C ALA A 35 -7.58 10.45 -16.25
N GLY A 36 -7.21 10.65 -17.52
CA GLY A 36 -6.38 11.76 -18.01
C GLY A 36 -6.99 13.18 -17.92
N GLN A 37 -8.15 13.34 -17.29
CA GLN A 37 -8.74 14.66 -16.95
C GLN A 37 -8.81 14.93 -15.45
N ILE A 38 -8.23 14.07 -14.60
CA ILE A 38 -8.14 14.32 -13.16
C ILE A 38 -7.02 15.34 -12.96
N ASN A 39 -7.43 16.59 -12.74
CA ASN A 39 -6.66 17.78 -12.36
C ASN A 39 -5.17 17.50 -12.02
N PRO A 40 -4.20 18.06 -12.78
CA PRO A 40 -2.79 17.86 -12.46
C PRO A 40 -2.55 18.36 -11.03
N ASP A 41 -2.09 17.48 -10.16
CA ASP A 41 -1.77 17.82 -8.76
C ASP A 41 -0.56 18.77 -8.76
N PRO A 42 -0.73 20.08 -8.49
CA PRO A 42 0.35 21.05 -8.71
C PRO A 42 1.53 20.82 -7.76
N GLY A 43 1.26 20.30 -6.56
CA GLY A 43 2.29 19.93 -5.59
C GLY A 43 3.10 18.74 -6.09
N LEU A 44 2.43 17.71 -6.63
CA LEU A 44 3.12 16.55 -7.22
C LEU A 44 4.02 16.96 -8.38
N MET A 45 3.54 17.79 -9.30
CA MET A 45 4.35 18.27 -10.43
C MET A 45 5.56 19.09 -9.96
N LYS A 46 5.36 20.01 -9.02
CA LYS A 46 6.42 20.87 -8.47
C LYS A 46 7.62 20.08 -7.95
N TYR A 47 7.38 19.01 -7.20
CA TYR A 47 8.45 18.26 -6.52
C TYR A 47 8.99 17.06 -7.33
N PHE A 48 8.18 16.47 -8.21
CA PHE A 48 8.52 15.19 -8.83
C PHE A 48 8.79 15.25 -10.34
N GLN A 49 8.32 16.29 -11.05
CA GLN A 49 8.49 16.37 -12.52
C GLN A 49 9.97 16.37 -12.96
N SER A 50 10.84 16.99 -12.18
CA SER A 50 12.29 17.09 -12.47
C SER A 50 13.14 16.15 -11.60
N MET A 51 12.52 15.26 -10.83
CA MET A 51 13.25 14.36 -9.92
C MET A 51 14.10 13.37 -10.72
N LYS A 52 15.42 13.41 -10.50
CA LYS A 52 16.35 12.38 -10.95
C LYS A 52 16.40 11.27 -9.90
N PHE A 53 15.47 10.34 -10.00
CA PHE A 53 15.35 9.27 -9.01
C PHE A 53 16.49 8.26 -9.10
N VAL A 54 17.03 7.88 -7.94
CA VAL A 54 17.95 6.77 -7.74
C VAL A 54 17.39 5.92 -6.61
N CYS A 55 17.27 4.61 -6.84
CA CYS A 55 16.78 3.69 -5.83
C CYS A 55 17.83 3.54 -4.73
N HIS A 56 17.50 4.00 -3.54
CA HIS A 56 18.31 3.86 -2.33
C HIS A 56 17.58 2.99 -1.31
N ASN A 57 18.33 2.20 -0.54
CA ASN A 57 17.78 1.44 0.57
C ASN A 57 17.67 2.33 1.82
N ALA A 58 16.52 2.34 2.49
CA ALA A 58 16.28 3.12 3.70
C ALA A 58 17.28 2.81 4.82
N SER A 59 17.76 1.56 4.91
CA SER A 59 18.73 1.14 5.93
C SER A 59 20.04 1.93 5.87
N GLY A 60 20.43 2.42 4.68
CA GLY A 60 21.61 3.27 4.51
C GLY A 60 21.47 4.69 5.08
N PHE A 61 20.26 5.09 5.49
CA PHE A 61 19.95 6.42 6.02
C PHE A 61 19.34 6.37 7.43
N THR A 62 19.20 5.19 8.01
CA THR A 62 18.74 5.02 9.39
C THR A 62 19.91 4.82 10.34
N PRO A 63 19.91 5.45 11.54
CA PRO A 63 20.93 5.19 12.55
C PRO A 63 20.93 3.74 13.00
N GLU A 64 22.11 3.15 13.16
CA GLU A 64 22.25 1.85 13.83
C GLU A 64 21.88 1.99 15.31
N GLU A 65 21.12 1.02 15.81
CA GLU A 65 20.77 0.91 17.23
C GLU A 65 21.97 0.36 18.00
N ASN A 66 22.31 0.96 19.15
CA ASN A 66 23.30 0.38 20.04
C ASN A 66 22.75 -0.95 20.63
N LYS A 67 23.63 -1.83 21.12
CA LYS A 67 23.23 -3.16 21.63
C LYS A 67 22.13 -3.12 22.69
N SER A 68 22.16 -2.14 23.60
CA SER A 68 21.15 -2.01 24.66
C SER A 68 19.80 -1.57 24.10
N ALA A 69 19.81 -0.60 23.19
CA ALA A 69 18.62 -0.07 22.55
C ALA A 69 17.96 -1.12 21.66
N ALA A 70 18.76 -1.82 20.85
CA ALA A 70 18.30 -2.91 20.00
C ALA A 70 17.66 -4.04 20.82
N LYS A 71 18.30 -4.45 21.92
CA LYS A 71 17.75 -5.47 22.82
C LYS A 71 16.42 -5.02 23.43
N ALA A 72 16.38 -3.84 24.04
CA ALA A 72 15.17 -3.33 24.68
C ALA A 72 14.01 -3.16 23.69
N PHE A 73 14.30 -2.72 22.46
CA PHE A 73 13.29 -2.62 21.42
C PHE A 73 12.81 -4.00 20.93
N SER A 74 13.71 -4.99 20.79
CA SER A 74 13.33 -6.35 20.41
C SER A 74 12.40 -7.02 21.43
N GLU A 75 12.57 -6.73 22.73
CA GLU A 75 11.68 -7.23 23.79
C GLU A 75 10.26 -6.65 23.65
N LEU A 76 10.13 -5.37 23.27
CA LEU A 76 8.82 -4.78 22.93
C LEU A 76 8.20 -5.48 21.72
N VAL A 77 8.97 -5.63 20.63
CA VAL A 77 8.52 -6.27 19.39
C VAL A 77 7.98 -7.67 19.70
N GLN A 78 8.79 -8.52 20.32
CA GLN A 78 8.42 -9.88 20.66
C GLN A 78 7.14 -9.94 21.49
N TYR A 79 7.05 -9.16 22.58
CA TYR A 79 5.89 -9.16 23.45
C TYR A 79 4.60 -8.78 22.73
N THR A 80 4.68 -7.80 21.83
CA THR A 80 3.51 -7.33 21.09
C THR A 80 3.11 -8.26 19.95
N SER A 81 4.06 -8.87 19.25
CA SER A 81 3.78 -9.85 18.20
C SER A 81 3.16 -11.14 18.75
N GLU A 82 3.61 -11.61 19.92
CA GLU A 82 2.97 -12.72 20.63
C GLU A 82 1.57 -12.32 21.14
N GLY A 83 1.46 -11.10 21.67
CA GLY A 83 0.22 -10.54 22.19
C GLY A 83 -0.87 -10.30 21.15
N ASP A 84 -0.52 -9.98 19.91
CA ASP A 84 -1.47 -9.79 18.79
C ASP A 84 -2.34 -11.04 18.53
N GLN A 85 -1.91 -12.22 18.98
CA GLN A 85 -2.67 -13.48 18.86
C GLN A 85 -3.62 -13.73 20.04
N ILE A 86 -3.52 -12.92 21.11
CA ILE A 86 -4.27 -13.10 22.35
C ILE A 86 -5.51 -12.19 22.33
N LYS A 87 -6.70 -12.81 22.41
CA LYS A 87 -7.97 -12.07 22.44
C LYS A 87 -8.00 -11.09 23.60
N GLY A 88 -8.25 -9.81 23.31
CA GLY A 88 -8.34 -8.75 24.31
C GLY A 88 -6.99 -8.19 24.79
N PHE A 89 -5.86 -8.65 24.23
CA PHE A 89 -4.53 -8.18 24.61
C PHE A 89 -4.38 -6.66 24.61
N TRP A 90 -4.85 -6.00 23.55
CA TRP A 90 -4.74 -4.54 23.40
C TRP A 90 -5.59 -3.75 24.41
N ASN A 91 -6.66 -4.35 24.92
CA ASN A 91 -7.60 -3.71 25.86
C ASN A 91 -7.35 -4.08 27.33
N SER A 92 -6.51 -5.08 27.60
CA SER A 92 -6.18 -5.51 28.96
C SER A 92 -5.31 -4.46 29.68
N PRO A 93 -5.67 -4.02 30.90
CA PRO A 93 -4.86 -3.09 31.69
C PRO A 93 -3.46 -3.62 32.03
N GLU A 94 -3.34 -4.91 32.33
CA GLU A 94 -2.06 -5.55 32.66
C GLU A 94 -1.12 -5.54 31.44
N HIS A 95 -1.63 -5.98 30.28
CA HIS A 95 -0.86 -5.98 29.05
C HIS A 95 -0.52 -4.55 28.60
N LYS A 96 -1.44 -3.60 28.80
CA LYS A 96 -1.18 -2.17 28.55
C LYS A 96 0.02 -1.69 29.38
N GLN A 97 0.00 -1.91 30.69
CA GLN A 97 1.09 -1.51 31.58
C GLN A 97 2.43 -2.13 31.15
N LYS A 98 2.43 -3.41 30.78
CA LYS A 98 3.65 -4.09 30.32
C LYS A 98 4.17 -3.54 28.99
N ARG A 99 3.30 -3.31 27.99
CA ARG A 99 3.69 -2.71 26.70
C ARG A 99 4.29 -1.32 26.87
N GLU A 100 3.62 -0.47 27.66
CA GLU A 100 4.10 0.90 27.92
C GLU A 100 5.43 0.89 28.69
N GLY A 101 5.60 -0.03 29.65
CA GLY A 101 6.86 -0.21 30.36
C GLY A 101 8.02 -0.67 29.46
N LEU A 102 7.77 -1.60 28.52
CA LEU A 102 8.75 -2.04 27.53
C LEU A 102 9.13 -0.90 26.58
N LEU A 103 8.13 -0.15 26.09
CA LEU A 103 8.34 1.01 25.23
C LEU A 103 9.19 2.08 25.92
N ALA A 104 8.85 2.44 27.17
CA ALA A 104 9.62 3.39 27.98
C ALA A 104 11.06 2.92 28.23
N THR A 105 11.26 1.62 28.46
CA THR A 105 12.59 1.02 28.62
C THR A 105 13.42 1.15 27.35
N ALA A 106 12.84 0.87 26.18
CA ALA A 106 13.51 0.99 24.90
C ALA A 106 13.87 2.46 24.56
N ILE A 107 12.98 3.41 24.88
CA ILE A 107 13.27 4.85 24.75
C ILE A 107 14.44 5.25 25.66
N LYS A 108 14.42 4.83 26.92
CA LYS A 108 15.50 5.12 27.89
C LYS A 108 16.84 4.53 27.45
N ALA A 109 16.83 3.39 26.78
CA ALA A 109 18.02 2.79 26.19
C ALA A 109 18.54 3.53 24.94
N GLY A 110 17.78 4.50 24.43
CA GLY A 110 18.14 5.36 23.30
C GLY A 110 17.59 4.90 21.95
N SER A 111 16.58 4.02 21.93
CA SER A 111 16.05 3.52 20.66
C SER A 111 15.28 4.59 19.89
N TRP A 112 15.75 4.87 18.67
CA TRP A 112 15.04 5.77 17.76
C TRP A 112 13.76 5.11 17.25
N LYS A 113 13.76 3.77 17.08
CA LYS A 113 12.58 3.01 16.68
C LYS A 113 11.49 3.09 17.76
N ALA A 114 11.87 2.94 19.04
CA ALA A 114 10.94 3.10 20.16
C ALA A 114 10.38 4.53 20.23
N ALA A 115 11.23 5.55 20.06
CA ALA A 115 10.79 6.94 20.00
C ALA A 115 9.80 7.17 18.85
N TYR A 116 10.06 6.61 17.67
CA TYR A 116 9.16 6.63 16.52
C TYR A 116 7.81 5.98 16.83
N VAL A 117 7.81 4.76 17.37
CA VAL A 117 6.60 4.03 17.76
C VAL A 117 5.78 4.84 18.76
N ASN A 118 6.43 5.39 19.79
CA ASN A 118 5.76 6.20 20.81
C ASN A 118 5.11 7.46 20.21
N SER A 119 5.81 8.16 19.32
CA SER A 119 5.27 9.32 18.63
C SER A 119 4.05 8.98 17.77
N VAL A 120 4.16 7.96 16.92
CA VAL A 120 3.05 7.54 16.03
C VAL A 120 1.85 7.05 16.83
N TRP A 121 2.09 6.29 17.90
CA TRP A 121 1.05 5.86 18.81
C TRP A 121 0.38 7.07 19.47
N ALA A 122 1.12 7.92 20.16
CA ALA A 122 0.56 9.03 20.93
C ALA A 122 -0.16 10.09 20.08
N ILE A 123 0.18 10.23 18.79
CA ILE A 123 -0.60 11.06 17.86
C ILE A 123 -2.01 10.49 17.65
N LYS A 124 -2.17 9.17 17.59
CA LYS A 124 -3.47 8.50 17.41
C LYS A 124 -4.22 8.26 18.72
N TYR A 125 -3.49 7.94 19.78
CA TYR A 125 -4.01 7.63 21.11
C TYR A 125 -3.18 8.37 22.18
N PRO A 126 -3.43 9.66 22.40
CA PRO A 126 -2.64 10.46 23.33
C PRO A 126 -2.83 10.00 24.77
N SER A 127 -1.79 10.21 25.59
CA SER A 127 -1.85 10.05 27.04
C SER A 127 -1.52 11.36 27.74
N VAL A 128 -1.69 11.40 29.06
CA VAL A 128 -1.30 12.56 29.88
C VAL A 128 0.21 12.79 29.81
N GLU A 129 0.99 11.71 29.76
CA GLU A 129 2.45 11.72 29.71
C GLU A 129 2.99 12.08 28.33
N THR A 130 2.28 11.69 27.26
CA THR A 130 2.66 12.00 25.87
C THR A 130 1.45 12.55 25.10
N PRO A 131 1.12 13.84 25.25
CA PRO A 131 0.08 14.48 24.45
C PRO A 131 0.52 14.65 22.98
N ILE A 132 -0.43 14.96 22.10
CA ILE A 132 -0.24 15.01 20.65
C ILE A 132 0.89 15.98 20.25
N GLU A 133 0.99 17.13 20.91
CA GLU A 133 1.99 18.16 20.61
C GLU A 133 3.41 17.67 20.92
N VAL A 134 3.58 16.97 22.05
CA VAL A 134 4.85 16.34 22.44
C VAL A 134 5.20 15.23 21.46
N ALA A 135 4.23 14.37 21.14
CA ALA A 135 4.41 13.27 20.19
C ALA A 135 4.82 13.78 18.79
N SER A 136 4.17 14.84 18.32
CA SER A 136 4.44 15.50 17.03
C SER A 136 5.83 16.16 17.01
N THR A 137 6.21 16.81 18.11
CA THR A 137 7.56 17.40 18.26
C THR A 137 8.63 16.31 18.18
N LYS A 138 8.43 15.19 18.89
CA LYS A 138 9.35 14.05 18.83
C LYS A 138 9.42 13.40 17.46
N LEU A 139 8.29 13.30 16.75
CA LEU A 139 8.32 12.81 15.38
C LEU A 139 9.12 13.74 14.48
N HIS A 140 8.93 15.06 14.61
CA HIS A 140 9.68 16.06 13.85
C HIS A 140 11.20 16.08 14.16
N GLU A 141 11.59 15.80 15.41
CA GLU A 141 13.01 15.59 15.76
C GLU A 141 13.62 14.42 14.98
N LEU A 142 12.87 13.32 14.80
CA LEU A 142 13.32 12.17 13.99
C LEU A 142 13.41 12.53 12.49
N VAL A 143 12.48 13.35 11.98
CA VAL A 143 12.57 13.93 10.63
C VAL A 143 13.86 14.74 10.47
N SER A 144 14.17 15.60 11.45
CA SER A 144 15.37 16.44 11.44
C SER A 144 16.67 15.64 11.50
N ARG A 145 16.63 14.44 12.08
CA ARG A 145 17.74 13.46 12.05
C ARG A 145 17.86 12.69 10.74
N GLY A 146 16.99 12.96 9.77
CA GLY A 146 17.00 12.33 8.45
C GLY A 146 16.40 10.91 8.43
N ILE A 147 15.60 10.52 9.42
CA ILE A 147 15.01 9.17 9.45
C ILE A 147 13.88 9.09 8.40
N PRO A 148 14.03 8.25 7.34
CA PRO A 148 13.14 8.26 6.18
C PRO A 148 11.68 7.93 6.53
N ILE A 149 11.44 6.91 7.36
CA ILE A 149 10.07 6.52 7.75
C ILE A 149 9.38 7.59 8.61
N ALA A 150 10.14 8.34 9.42
CA ALA A 150 9.59 9.44 10.21
C ALA A 150 9.16 10.61 9.31
N ALA A 151 9.96 10.95 8.29
CA ALA A 151 9.62 11.97 7.31
C ALA A 151 8.36 11.60 6.53
N TYR A 152 8.27 10.35 6.06
CA TYR A 152 7.05 9.81 5.45
C TYR A 152 5.83 9.93 6.38
N LYS A 153 5.94 9.43 7.61
CA LYS A 153 4.80 9.36 8.51
C LYS A 153 4.33 10.76 8.91
N TYR A 154 5.25 11.68 9.19
CA TYR A 154 4.92 13.08 9.45
C TYR A 154 4.22 13.72 8.24
N ALA A 155 4.75 13.52 7.03
CA ALA A 155 4.11 13.98 5.79
C ALA A 155 2.68 13.45 5.65
N SER A 156 2.46 12.16 5.93
CA SER A 156 1.13 11.55 5.82
C SER A 156 0.08 12.23 6.71
N TYR A 157 0.49 12.79 7.87
CA TYR A 157 -0.41 13.54 8.72
C TYR A 157 -0.73 14.94 8.16
N LEU A 158 0.08 15.50 7.27
CA LEU A 158 -0.15 16.82 6.69
C LEU A 158 -1.16 16.80 5.52
N PHE A 159 -1.56 15.63 5.04
CA PHE A 159 -2.50 15.49 3.93
C PHE A 159 -3.78 16.32 4.13
N GLY A 160 -4.09 17.20 3.17
CA GLY A 160 -5.25 18.09 3.19
C GLY A 160 -5.15 19.25 4.20
N ARG A 161 -4.03 19.35 4.93
CA ARG A 161 -3.74 20.44 5.90
C ARG A 161 -2.62 21.35 5.40
N ASP A 162 -1.54 20.75 4.91
CA ASP A 162 -0.37 21.43 4.34
C ASP A 162 0.27 20.54 3.27
N ASP A 163 -0.34 20.53 2.08
CA ASP A 163 0.09 19.67 0.98
C ASP A 163 1.48 20.07 0.43
N GLU A 164 1.88 21.33 0.56
CA GLU A 164 3.21 21.77 0.12
C GLU A 164 4.31 21.15 0.98
N THR A 165 4.18 21.24 2.31
CA THR A 165 5.12 20.61 3.24
C THR A 165 5.05 19.09 3.15
N MET A 166 3.85 18.52 2.95
CA MET A 166 3.68 17.08 2.72
C MET A 166 4.54 16.60 1.54
N TYR A 167 4.41 17.21 0.36
CA TYR A 167 5.14 16.79 -0.82
C TYR A 167 6.65 17.01 -0.70
N TYR A 168 7.07 18.11 -0.07
CA TYR A 168 8.48 18.33 0.28
C TYR A 168 9.02 17.18 1.13
N LEU A 169 8.33 16.80 2.20
CA LEU A 169 8.76 15.74 3.10
C LEU A 169 8.73 14.36 2.45
N TYR A 170 7.76 14.07 1.58
CA TYR A 170 7.79 12.85 0.77
C TYR A 170 9.01 12.81 -0.16
N ALA A 171 9.33 13.92 -0.83
CA ALA A 171 10.52 13.98 -1.67
C ALA A 171 11.81 13.76 -0.86
N GLU A 172 11.91 14.35 0.34
CA GLU A 172 13.04 14.13 1.25
C GLU A 172 13.11 12.69 1.79
N ALA A 173 11.97 12.06 2.06
CA ALA A 173 11.90 10.66 2.46
C ALA A 173 12.33 9.70 1.34
N ILE A 174 11.90 9.98 0.10
CA ILE A 174 12.28 9.21 -1.11
C ILE A 174 13.78 9.31 -1.39
N LYS A 175 14.37 10.51 -1.29
CA LYS A 175 15.83 10.69 -1.42
C LYS A 175 16.63 9.82 -0.44
N ARG A 176 16.05 9.52 0.72
CA ARG A 176 16.63 8.69 1.79
C ARG A 176 16.10 7.25 1.78
N GLY A 177 15.47 6.84 0.70
CA GLY A 177 15.10 5.44 0.48
C GLY A 177 13.79 4.98 1.10
N SER A 178 12.94 5.85 1.67
CA SER A 178 11.67 5.42 2.30
C SER A 178 10.78 4.66 1.31
N PRO A 179 10.57 3.34 1.49
CA PRO A 179 9.70 2.59 0.59
C PRO A 179 8.22 2.99 0.76
N GLN A 180 7.81 3.44 1.95
CA GLN A 180 6.47 3.95 2.21
C GLN A 180 6.19 5.23 1.40
N ALA A 181 7.10 6.21 1.43
CA ALA A 181 6.95 7.43 0.64
C ALA A 181 7.00 7.15 -0.87
N MET A 182 7.89 6.24 -1.31
CA MET A 182 7.92 5.79 -2.70
C MET A 182 6.59 5.16 -3.12
N SER A 183 5.98 4.35 -2.26
CA SER A 183 4.67 3.74 -2.51
C SER A 183 3.57 4.80 -2.60
N ALA A 184 3.49 5.70 -1.62
CA ALA A 184 2.47 6.75 -1.56
C ALA A 184 2.55 7.71 -2.76
N VAL A 185 3.74 8.21 -3.08
CA VAL A 185 3.95 9.09 -4.24
C VAL A 185 3.77 8.34 -5.55
N GLY A 186 4.34 7.13 -5.66
CA GLY A 186 4.23 6.31 -6.87
C GLY A 186 2.79 5.95 -7.19
N GLY A 187 2.00 5.56 -6.18
CA GLY A 187 0.56 5.30 -6.33
C GLY A 187 -0.24 6.54 -6.71
N THR A 188 0.09 7.70 -6.12
CA THR A 188 -0.55 8.98 -6.46
C THR A 188 -0.25 9.37 -7.91
N ILE A 189 1.00 9.20 -8.37
CA ILE A 189 1.40 9.41 -9.76
C ILE A 189 0.58 8.53 -10.72
N VAL A 190 0.48 7.23 -10.43
CA VAL A 190 -0.25 6.27 -11.27
C VAL A 190 -1.70 6.70 -11.49
N VAL A 191 -2.34 7.31 -10.49
CA VAL A 191 -3.75 7.72 -10.60
C VAL A 191 -3.93 9.10 -11.19
N ARG A 192 -3.02 10.05 -10.90
CA ARG A 192 -3.26 11.49 -11.14
C ARG A 192 -2.41 12.10 -12.24
N VAL A 193 -1.25 11.52 -12.58
CA VAL A 193 -0.28 12.19 -13.45
C VAL A 193 0.38 11.18 -14.40
N GLN A 194 -0.26 10.95 -15.54
CA GLN A 194 0.19 10.00 -16.56
C GLN A 194 1.61 10.28 -17.05
N GLU A 195 1.96 11.56 -17.23
CA GLU A 195 3.28 11.99 -17.69
C GLU A 195 4.42 11.49 -16.78
N LEU A 196 4.12 11.26 -15.50
CA LEU A 196 5.09 10.80 -14.50
C LEU A 196 5.04 9.29 -14.28
N HIS A 197 4.22 8.51 -15.00
CA HIS A 197 4.18 7.04 -14.86
C HIS A 197 5.55 6.36 -14.88
N PRO A 198 6.53 6.75 -15.74
CA PRO A 198 7.87 6.17 -15.68
C PRO A 198 8.56 6.36 -14.32
N LEU A 199 8.42 7.53 -13.71
CA LEU A 199 8.92 7.80 -12.36
C LEU A 199 8.12 6.99 -11.32
N GLY A 200 6.79 7.02 -11.39
CA GLY A 200 5.92 6.27 -10.49
C GLY A 200 6.27 4.78 -10.46
N LYS A 201 6.48 4.17 -11.63
CA LYS A 201 6.91 2.78 -11.76
C LYS A 201 8.27 2.52 -11.10
N GLN A 202 9.24 3.41 -11.26
CA GLN A 202 10.57 3.26 -10.64
C GLN A 202 10.49 3.35 -9.10
N LEU A 203 9.71 4.30 -8.58
CA LEU A 203 9.48 4.44 -7.14
C LEU A 203 8.85 3.17 -6.57
N LEU A 204 7.76 2.69 -7.18
CA LEU A 204 7.05 1.50 -6.74
C LEU A 204 7.91 0.24 -6.82
N ALA A 205 8.69 0.07 -7.89
CA ALA A 205 9.60 -1.07 -8.03
C ALA A 205 10.71 -1.05 -6.95
N CYS A 206 11.22 0.14 -6.61
CA CYS A 206 12.19 0.29 -5.53
C CYS A 206 11.57 -0.03 -4.15
N ALA A 207 10.32 0.38 -3.91
CA ALA A 207 9.60 0.08 -2.68
C ALA A 207 9.39 -1.44 -2.49
N VAL A 208 8.94 -2.13 -3.54
CA VAL A 208 8.82 -3.61 -3.54
C VAL A 208 10.18 -4.26 -3.35
N GLY A 209 11.23 -3.77 -4.00
CA GLY A 209 12.60 -4.29 -3.83
C GLY A 209 13.14 -4.16 -2.40
N GLN A 210 12.53 -3.31 -1.57
CA GLN A 210 12.83 -3.16 -0.14
C GLN A 210 11.84 -3.91 0.76
N GLY A 211 10.92 -4.69 0.20
CA GLY A 211 9.95 -5.50 0.96
C GLY A 211 8.67 -4.76 1.37
N TYR A 212 8.37 -3.59 0.80
CA TYR A 212 7.12 -2.89 1.12
C TYR A 212 5.98 -3.33 0.18
N ALA A 213 5.15 -4.25 0.68
CA ALA A 213 4.17 -4.98 -0.12
C ALA A 213 3.04 -4.12 -0.71
N GLU A 214 2.61 -3.05 -0.05
CA GLU A 214 1.52 -2.18 -0.56
C GLU A 214 1.84 -1.57 -1.94
N ALA A 215 3.13 -1.44 -2.30
CA ALA A 215 3.52 -0.97 -3.62
C ALA A 215 3.08 -1.93 -4.76
N TYR A 216 2.82 -3.21 -4.47
CA TYR A 216 2.25 -4.14 -5.45
C TYR A 216 0.83 -3.76 -5.88
N ASP A 217 0.00 -3.15 -5.01
CA ASP A 217 -1.34 -2.70 -5.41
C ASP A 217 -1.24 -1.68 -6.55
N HIS A 218 -0.36 -0.70 -6.37
CA HIS A 218 -0.14 0.36 -7.35
C HIS A 218 0.58 -0.13 -8.61
N LEU A 219 1.51 -1.08 -8.51
CA LEU A 219 2.12 -1.71 -9.69
C LEU A 219 1.09 -2.51 -10.50
N GLY A 220 0.20 -3.23 -9.81
CA GLY A 220 -0.89 -3.96 -10.47
C GLY A 220 -1.88 -3.00 -11.12
N LEU A 221 -2.23 -1.90 -10.47
CA LEU A 221 -3.06 -0.85 -11.05
C LEU A 221 -2.43 -0.24 -12.31
N LEU A 222 -1.14 0.08 -12.27
CA LEU A 222 -0.42 0.59 -13.44
C LEU A 222 -0.41 -0.44 -14.58
N ALA A 223 -0.16 -1.72 -14.28
CA ALA A 223 -0.20 -2.78 -15.28
C ALA A 223 -1.60 -2.91 -15.92
N ASP A 224 -2.66 -2.85 -15.11
CA ASP A 224 -4.05 -2.85 -15.61
C ASP A 224 -4.30 -1.65 -16.55
N MET A 225 -3.94 -0.44 -16.12
CA MET A 225 -4.07 0.78 -16.91
C MET A 225 -3.33 0.69 -18.26
N GLU A 226 -2.17 0.04 -18.26
CA GLU A 226 -1.35 -0.22 -19.45
C GLU A 226 -1.90 -1.33 -20.36
N GLY A 227 -3.03 -1.95 -20.00
CA GLY A 227 -3.63 -3.06 -20.76
C GLY A 227 -3.04 -4.44 -20.45
N ARG A 228 -2.16 -4.54 -19.45
CA ARG A 228 -1.47 -5.75 -19.02
C ARG A 228 -2.25 -6.43 -17.88
N ARG A 229 -3.45 -6.92 -18.20
CA ARG A 229 -4.43 -7.38 -17.20
C ARG A 229 -3.96 -8.61 -16.42
N VAL A 230 -3.37 -9.61 -17.08
CA VAL A 230 -2.86 -10.80 -16.38
C VAL A 230 -1.70 -10.41 -15.46
N ASP A 231 -0.80 -9.56 -15.94
CA ASP A 231 0.32 -9.06 -15.12
C ASP A 231 -0.18 -8.34 -13.86
N ALA A 232 -1.27 -7.57 -13.97
CA ALA A 232 -1.88 -6.90 -12.82
C ALA A 232 -2.31 -7.90 -11.74
N TYR A 233 -3.05 -8.95 -12.11
CA TYR A 233 -3.49 -9.99 -11.19
C TYR A 233 -2.30 -10.77 -10.59
N ARG A 234 -1.24 -11.02 -11.36
CA ARG A 234 -0.01 -11.65 -10.85
C ARG A 234 0.77 -10.74 -9.90
N LEU A 235 0.76 -9.43 -10.09
CA LEU A 235 1.34 -8.47 -9.16
C LEU A 235 0.53 -8.42 -7.86
N TRP A 236 -0.80 -8.42 -7.93
CA TRP A 236 -1.65 -8.45 -6.74
C TRP A 236 -1.53 -9.77 -5.96
N GLU A 237 -1.42 -10.91 -6.65
CA GLU A 237 -1.12 -12.21 -6.02
C GLU A 237 0.20 -12.16 -5.23
N LYS A 238 1.29 -11.67 -5.85
CA LYS A 238 2.57 -11.46 -5.16
C LYS A 238 2.42 -10.54 -3.95
N GLY A 239 1.72 -9.42 -4.13
CA GLY A 239 1.45 -8.47 -3.05
C GLY A 239 0.74 -9.12 -1.86
N ILE A 240 -0.32 -9.90 -2.10
CA ILE A 240 -1.06 -10.59 -1.03
C ILE A 240 -0.12 -11.48 -0.21
N ASN A 241 0.74 -12.24 -0.88
CA ASN A 241 1.68 -13.15 -0.23
C ASN A 241 2.82 -12.44 0.52
N GLU A 242 3.02 -11.15 0.25
CA GLU A 242 3.95 -10.27 0.96
C GLU A 242 3.21 -9.37 1.98
N GLY A 243 1.90 -9.49 2.15
CA GLY A 243 1.11 -8.75 3.15
C GLY A 243 0.45 -7.44 2.67
N CYS A 244 0.22 -7.28 1.36
CA CYS A 244 -0.50 -6.15 0.78
C CYS A 244 -2.02 -6.26 1.00
N GLU A 245 -2.59 -5.43 1.88
CA GLU A 245 -4.03 -5.40 2.14
C GLU A 245 -4.82 -4.83 0.96
N GLY A 246 -4.29 -3.81 0.27
CA GLY A 246 -4.92 -3.23 -0.92
C GLY A 246 -5.12 -4.27 -2.04
N CYS A 247 -4.18 -5.20 -2.17
CA CYS A 247 -4.20 -6.26 -3.17
C CYS A 247 -5.34 -7.27 -2.92
N ILE A 248 -5.69 -7.54 -1.66
CA ILE A 248 -6.82 -8.43 -1.30
C ILE A 248 -8.13 -7.90 -1.89
N LYS A 249 -8.37 -6.58 -1.79
CA LYS A 249 -9.57 -5.95 -2.37
C LYS A 249 -9.64 -6.09 -3.89
N LYS A 250 -8.50 -6.14 -4.58
CA LYS A 250 -8.46 -6.37 -6.03
C LYS A 250 -8.78 -7.82 -6.35
N MET A 251 -8.20 -8.77 -5.60
CA MET A 251 -8.41 -10.21 -5.78
C MET A 251 -9.79 -10.72 -5.38
N SER A 252 -10.51 -10.02 -4.53
CA SER A 252 -11.90 -10.38 -4.23
C SER A 252 -12.81 -10.34 -5.47
N ASN A 253 -12.44 -9.65 -6.56
CA ASN A 253 -13.21 -9.69 -7.82
C ASN A 253 -13.33 -11.10 -8.43
N LEU A 254 -12.43 -12.05 -8.10
CA LEU A 254 -12.56 -13.45 -8.51
C LEU A 254 -13.86 -14.09 -8.01
N ALA A 255 -14.45 -13.58 -6.92
CA ALA A 255 -15.75 -14.01 -6.45
C ALA A 255 -16.83 -13.92 -7.53
N LYS A 256 -16.74 -12.97 -8.47
CA LYS A 256 -17.73 -12.76 -9.54
C LYS A 256 -17.93 -13.96 -10.46
N VAL A 257 -16.95 -14.86 -10.52
CA VAL A 257 -16.99 -16.07 -11.36
C VAL A 257 -17.11 -17.34 -10.56
N ARG A 258 -17.27 -17.23 -9.23
CA ARG A 258 -17.51 -18.37 -8.35
C ARG A 258 -18.98 -18.70 -8.25
N HIS A 259 -19.26 -19.96 -7.96
CA HIS A 259 -20.62 -20.42 -7.69
C HIS A 259 -21.21 -19.68 -6.49
N GLY A 260 -22.47 -19.27 -6.60
CA GLY A 260 -23.19 -18.57 -5.54
C GLY A 260 -23.01 -17.05 -5.54
N TYR A 261 -22.22 -16.47 -6.46
CA TYR A 261 -22.12 -15.02 -6.57
C TYR A 261 -23.43 -14.37 -7.03
N SER A 262 -23.83 -13.33 -6.30
CA SER A 262 -24.83 -12.35 -6.70
C SER A 262 -24.38 -10.97 -6.22
N ALA A 263 -25.04 -9.91 -6.69
CA ALA A 263 -24.73 -8.54 -6.26
C ALA A 263 -24.93 -8.31 -4.76
N ASP A 264 -25.76 -9.13 -4.12
CA ASP A 264 -26.09 -9.03 -2.69
C ASP A 264 -25.15 -9.84 -1.78
N VAL A 265 -24.25 -10.65 -2.37
CA VAL A 265 -23.27 -11.46 -1.62
C VAL A 265 -21.94 -10.71 -1.54
N PRO A 266 -21.45 -10.39 -0.32
CA PRO A 266 -20.11 -9.80 -0.15
C PRO A 266 -19.03 -10.70 -0.75
N MET A 267 -18.18 -10.14 -1.62
CA MET A 267 -17.17 -10.93 -2.36
C MET A 267 -16.27 -11.78 -1.46
N MET A 268 -15.93 -11.31 -0.26
CA MET A 268 -15.07 -12.02 0.68
C MET A 268 -15.69 -13.31 1.23
N GLU A 269 -17.03 -13.43 1.25
CA GLU A 269 -17.70 -14.67 1.68
C GLU A 269 -17.41 -15.83 0.73
N LEU A 270 -17.17 -15.53 -0.55
CA LEU A 270 -16.80 -16.51 -1.57
C LEU A 270 -15.28 -16.68 -1.73
N MET A 271 -14.48 -16.01 -0.90
CA MET A 271 -13.01 -16.02 -0.95
C MET A 271 -12.41 -16.37 0.44
N PRO A 272 -12.72 -17.56 1.01
CA PRO A 272 -12.27 -17.93 2.36
C PRO A 272 -10.75 -17.93 2.54
N GLU A 273 -9.98 -18.16 1.48
CA GLU A 273 -8.53 -18.01 1.47
C GLU A 273 -8.08 -16.56 1.70
N LEU A 274 -8.70 -15.59 1.02
CA LEU A 274 -8.40 -14.18 1.21
C LEU A 274 -8.88 -13.67 2.57
N THR A 275 -10.00 -14.20 3.08
CA THR A 275 -10.51 -13.86 4.42
C THR A 275 -9.51 -14.26 5.51
N ARG A 276 -8.96 -15.48 5.44
CA ARG A 276 -7.94 -15.92 6.42
C ARG A 276 -6.66 -15.09 6.36
N ILE A 277 -6.22 -14.70 5.17
CA ILE A 277 -5.03 -13.82 5.02
C ILE A 277 -5.32 -12.43 5.58
N LYS A 278 -6.51 -11.88 5.30
CA LYS A 278 -6.94 -10.59 5.86
C LYS A 278 -6.96 -10.63 7.38
N GLU A 279 -7.57 -11.65 7.98
CA GLU A 279 -7.59 -11.84 9.44
C GLU A 279 -6.18 -11.96 10.02
N PHE A 280 -5.27 -12.65 9.33
CA PHE A 280 -3.86 -12.73 9.74
C PHE A 280 -3.19 -11.35 9.75
N ASN A 281 -3.37 -10.56 8.69
CA ASN A 281 -2.80 -9.22 8.57
C ASN A 281 -3.39 -8.23 9.60
N GLU A 282 -4.70 -8.36 9.89
CA GLU A 282 -5.39 -7.57 10.92
C GLU A 282 -4.86 -7.85 12.34
N ASN A 283 -4.28 -9.03 12.57
CA ASN A 283 -3.61 -9.38 13.82
C ASN A 283 -2.13 -8.96 13.82
N ASN A 284 -1.87 -7.71 13.43
CA ASN A 284 -0.55 -7.08 13.47
C ASN A 284 -0.67 -5.56 13.73
N PHE A 285 -1.19 -5.20 14.90
CA PHE A 285 -1.61 -3.84 15.21
C PHE A 285 -0.48 -2.80 15.06
N PHE A 286 0.71 -3.12 15.57
CA PHE A 286 1.83 -2.16 15.49
C PHE A 286 2.39 -2.01 14.08
N TYR A 287 2.40 -3.07 13.26
CA TYR A 287 2.77 -2.89 11.86
C TYR A 287 1.74 -2.00 11.14
N GLN A 288 0.45 -2.23 11.32
CA GLN A 288 -0.60 -1.39 10.70
C GLN A 288 -0.51 0.07 11.15
N LEU A 289 -0.17 0.32 12.41
CA LEU A 289 -0.04 1.68 12.94
C LEU A 289 1.24 2.37 12.44
N THR A 290 2.37 1.66 12.48
CA THR A 290 3.70 2.26 12.39
C THR A 290 4.39 2.01 11.05
N GLU A 291 4.03 0.95 10.34
CA GLU A 291 4.67 0.46 9.11
C GLU A 291 6.17 0.16 9.28
N LEU A 292 6.61 -0.03 10.52
CA LEU A 292 7.99 -0.33 10.83
C LEU A 292 8.27 -1.82 10.56
N PRO A 293 9.28 -2.16 9.74
CA PRO A 293 9.54 -3.54 9.34
C PRO A 293 9.82 -4.51 10.50
N ASP A 294 10.26 -4.01 11.65
CA ASP A 294 10.47 -4.82 12.86
C ASP A 294 9.19 -5.53 13.34
N PHE A 295 8.01 -4.96 13.09
CA PHE A 295 6.73 -5.60 13.42
C PHE A 295 6.13 -6.41 12.25
N TYR A 296 6.76 -6.40 11.08
CA TYR A 296 6.24 -7.14 9.94
C TYR A 296 6.26 -8.65 10.24
N ARG A 297 5.15 -9.31 9.90
CA ARG A 297 4.99 -10.76 10.03
C ARG A 297 4.78 -11.34 8.65
N ARG A 298 5.69 -12.22 8.26
CA ARG A 298 5.56 -12.97 7.00
C ARG A 298 4.36 -13.90 7.11
N LEU A 299 3.61 -13.98 6.02
CA LEU A 299 2.51 -14.93 5.86
C LEU A 299 3.04 -16.37 6.00
N PRO A 300 2.42 -17.23 6.84
CA PRO A 300 2.74 -18.65 6.89
C PRO A 300 2.49 -19.36 5.56
N ASP A 301 3.24 -20.43 5.29
CA ASP A 301 3.19 -21.15 4.02
C ASP A 301 1.78 -21.71 3.73
N GLU A 302 1.03 -22.10 4.77
CA GLU A 302 -0.33 -22.61 4.66
C GLU A 302 -1.38 -21.54 4.29
N LEU A 303 -1.02 -20.26 4.38
CA LEU A 303 -1.88 -19.13 4.01
C LEU A 303 -1.52 -18.52 2.66
N ILE A 304 -0.51 -19.04 1.95
CA ILE A 304 -0.13 -18.54 0.63
C ILE A 304 -1.33 -18.62 -0.33
N PHE A 305 -1.66 -17.48 -0.94
CA PHE A 305 -2.66 -17.37 -1.98
C PHE A 305 -2.08 -17.74 -3.34
N HIS A 306 -2.80 -18.60 -4.07
CA HIS A 306 -2.48 -18.97 -5.44
C HIS A 306 -3.63 -18.62 -6.36
N LEU A 307 -3.33 -17.82 -7.38
CA LEU A 307 -4.30 -17.40 -8.37
C LEU A 307 -4.63 -18.56 -9.32
N ASN A 308 -5.92 -18.87 -9.44
CA ASN A 308 -6.42 -19.88 -10.36
C ASN A 308 -6.60 -19.29 -11.78
N ASP A 309 -5.87 -19.83 -12.75
CA ASP A 309 -5.88 -19.35 -14.14
C ASP A 309 -7.24 -19.49 -14.83
N SER A 310 -8.02 -20.53 -14.50
CA SER A 310 -9.36 -20.72 -15.05
C SER A 310 -10.34 -19.69 -14.50
N GLU A 311 -10.25 -19.38 -13.20
CA GLU A 311 -11.06 -18.32 -12.59
C GLU A 311 -10.66 -16.96 -13.16
N LEU A 312 -9.35 -16.67 -13.25
CA LEU A 312 -8.84 -15.45 -13.85
C LEU A 312 -9.34 -15.27 -15.30
N LEU A 313 -9.22 -16.30 -16.13
CA LEU A 313 -9.66 -16.23 -17.53
C LEU A 313 -11.16 -15.94 -17.63
N SER A 314 -11.96 -16.57 -16.77
CA SER A 314 -13.41 -16.36 -16.71
C SER A 314 -13.73 -14.92 -16.31
N LEU A 315 -13.02 -14.39 -15.30
CA LEU A 315 -13.21 -13.03 -14.82
C LEU A 315 -12.82 -12.00 -15.89
N LEU A 316 -11.68 -12.17 -16.55
CA LEU A 316 -11.23 -11.27 -17.60
C LEU A 316 -12.19 -11.24 -18.80
N LYS A 317 -12.76 -12.40 -19.17
CA LYS A 317 -13.83 -12.48 -20.17
C LYS A 317 -15.09 -11.71 -19.74
N LEU A 318 -15.51 -11.85 -18.48
CA LEU A 318 -16.65 -11.13 -17.92
C LEU A 318 -16.43 -9.60 -17.92
N GLU A 319 -15.27 -9.15 -17.48
CA GLU A 319 -14.93 -7.72 -17.41
C GLU A 319 -14.83 -7.07 -18.80
N LYS A 320 -14.35 -7.81 -19.80
CA LYS A 320 -14.34 -7.36 -21.20
C LYS A 320 -15.74 -7.06 -21.71
N LEU A 321 -16.72 -7.93 -21.41
CA LEU A 321 -18.11 -7.71 -21.78
C LEU A 321 -18.67 -6.45 -21.10
N SER A 322 -18.37 -6.23 -19.82
CA SER A 322 -18.84 -5.03 -19.10
C SER A 322 -18.23 -3.73 -19.61
N ARG A 323 -17.02 -3.75 -20.17
CA ARG A 323 -16.34 -2.57 -20.71
C ARG A 323 -16.79 -2.20 -22.13
N ALA A 324 -17.50 -3.10 -22.80
CA ALA A 324 -18.03 -2.88 -24.15
C ALA A 324 -19.48 -2.34 -24.15
N LEU A 325 -20.12 -2.30 -22.97
CA LEU A 325 -21.46 -1.75 -22.73
C LEU A 325 -21.36 -0.34 -22.15
#